data_AF-A0A093BE97-F1
#
_entry.id   AF-A0A093BE97-F1
#
_cell.length_a   1.000
_cell.length_b   1.000
_cell.length_c   1.000
_cell.angle_alpha   90.00
_cell.angle_beta   90.00
_cell.angle_gamma   90.00
#
_symmetry.space_group_name_H-M   'P 1'
#
loop_
_entity.id
_entity.type
_entity.pdbx_description
1 polymer ?
#
loop_
_entity_poly.entity_id
_entity_poly.type
_entity_poly.pdbx_seq_one_letter_code
_entity_poly.pdbx_strand_id
1 'polypeptide(L)'
;VICLLLKHQANPNMLWSGHSPLSLAIASGNDLAVAELLKHGADPNLPLGAAVHSALCAALSTAYGWERPAAQRIALVDKLLEAGADILAPVTLGEGQGKAVGTVVDYAYNIYAQDWRISHTLYHTLSAAEQEVFQTRQSLLEHISEKLRERIILKEKEWDQEELRRAKIRIVIFVFPVCGAGNSAVHTHVSKDGESHHLEEGRLPFFKYCYQCGRSVGVQLSLCTRCHEVFTCSETCKKKSWAERHRQEC
;
A
#
# COMPACT_ATOMS: atom_id res chain seq x y z
N VAL A 1 -25.21 10.68 -19.69
CA VAL A 1 -24.24 11.20 -20.68
C VAL A 1 -23.05 10.26 -20.86
N ILE A 2 -22.38 9.81 -19.78
CA ILE A 2 -21.25 8.86 -19.85
C ILE A 2 -21.57 7.61 -20.70
N CYS A 3 -22.71 6.96 -20.46
CA CYS A 3 -23.13 5.80 -21.26
C CYS A 3 -23.25 6.09 -22.77
N LEU A 4 -23.67 7.30 -23.15
CA LEU A 4 -23.81 7.69 -24.56
C LEU A 4 -22.43 7.86 -25.21
N LEU A 5 -21.50 8.52 -24.51
CA LEU A 5 -20.13 8.71 -25.00
C LEU A 5 -19.41 7.37 -25.20
N LEU A 6 -19.54 6.46 -24.23
CA LEU A 6 -18.92 5.13 -24.30
C LEU A 6 -19.55 4.27 -25.41
N LYS A 7 -20.86 4.39 -25.65
CA LYS A 7 -21.53 3.77 -26.82
C LYS A 7 -21.00 4.30 -28.15
N HIS A 8 -20.54 5.54 -28.19
CA HIS A 8 -19.88 6.15 -29.35
C HIS A 8 -18.35 5.95 -29.34
N GLN A 9 -17.84 4.90 -28.69
CA GLN A 9 -16.42 4.51 -28.67
C GLN A 9 -15.48 5.56 -28.06
N ALA A 10 -15.98 6.41 -27.16
CA ALA A 10 -15.10 7.26 -26.36
C ALA A 10 -14.14 6.38 -25.54
N ASN A 11 -12.85 6.69 -25.59
CA ASN A 11 -11.83 5.95 -24.85
C ASN A 11 -11.91 6.27 -23.35
N PRO A 12 -12.23 5.31 -22.47
CA PRO A 12 -12.35 5.55 -21.02
C PRO A 12 -11.01 5.78 -20.31
N ASN A 13 -9.89 5.54 -21.01
CA ASN A 13 -8.52 5.62 -20.48
C ASN A 13 -7.74 6.84 -20.97
N MET A 14 -8.40 7.79 -21.63
CA MET A 14 -7.75 9.02 -22.08
C MET A 14 -7.46 9.94 -20.89
N LEU A 15 -6.18 10.25 -20.66
CA LEU A 15 -5.76 11.15 -19.59
C LEU A 15 -5.98 12.61 -19.97
N TRP A 16 -6.46 13.40 -19.01
CA TRP A 16 -6.50 14.86 -19.10
C TRP A 16 -5.91 15.45 -17.83
N SER A 17 -4.85 16.26 -17.97
CA SER A 17 -4.14 16.89 -16.85
C SER A 17 -3.69 15.91 -15.77
N GLY A 18 -3.30 14.69 -16.16
CA GLY A 18 -2.88 13.64 -15.22
C GLY A 18 -4.01 12.87 -14.55
N HIS A 19 -5.27 13.13 -14.92
CA HIS A 19 -6.44 12.40 -14.42
C HIS A 19 -7.07 11.54 -15.51
N SER A 20 -7.49 10.34 -15.13
CA SER A 20 -8.39 9.52 -15.93
C SER A 20 -9.86 9.87 -15.65
N PRO A 21 -10.79 9.61 -16.59
CA PRO A 21 -12.22 9.71 -16.35
C PRO A 21 -12.65 8.97 -15.07
N LEU A 22 -12.05 7.81 -14.80
CA LEU A 22 -12.28 7.02 -13.59
C LEU A 22 -11.83 7.77 -12.32
N SER A 23 -10.62 8.34 -12.33
CA SER A 23 -10.11 9.11 -11.18
C SER A 23 -10.93 10.37 -10.91
N LEU A 24 -11.46 11.01 -11.96
CA LEU A 24 -12.35 12.17 -11.83
C LEU A 24 -13.71 11.76 -11.26
N ALA A 25 -14.28 10.63 -11.69
CA ALA A 25 -15.53 10.12 -11.13
C ALA A 25 -15.39 9.77 -9.64
N ILE A 26 -14.25 9.21 -9.24
CA ILE A 26 -13.90 8.98 -7.83
C ILE A 26 -13.80 10.32 -7.09
N ALA A 27 -13.04 11.28 -7.63
CA ALA A 27 -12.87 12.59 -7.03
C ALA A 27 -14.20 13.37 -6.89
N SER A 28 -15.14 13.16 -7.80
CA SER A 28 -16.42 13.88 -7.82
C SER A 28 -17.52 13.25 -6.97
N GLY A 29 -17.27 12.16 -6.25
CA GLY A 29 -18.35 11.50 -5.49
C GLY A 29 -19.27 10.58 -6.31
N ASN A 30 -19.02 10.36 -7.60
CA ASN A 30 -20.02 9.78 -8.51
C ASN A 30 -19.84 8.26 -8.70
N ASP A 31 -20.39 7.48 -7.77
CA ASP A 31 -20.26 6.02 -7.76
C ASP A 31 -20.95 5.33 -8.94
N LEU A 32 -21.98 5.95 -9.52
CA LEU A 32 -22.63 5.46 -10.73
C LEU A 32 -21.73 5.64 -11.96
N ALA A 33 -21.05 6.79 -12.06
CA ALA A 33 -20.06 7.02 -13.10
C ALA A 33 -18.88 6.04 -12.98
N VAL A 34 -18.41 5.78 -11.76
CA VAL A 34 -17.36 4.76 -11.51
C VAL A 34 -17.81 3.39 -12.02
N ALA A 35 -19.02 2.95 -11.66
CA ALA A 35 -19.53 1.65 -12.09
C ALA A 35 -19.65 1.54 -13.61
N GLU A 36 -20.15 2.58 -14.28
CA GLU A 36 -20.31 2.57 -15.74
C GLU A 36 -18.96 2.58 -16.46
N LEU A 37 -17.99 3.37 -15.96
CA LEU A 37 -16.65 3.44 -16.53
C LEU A 37 -15.93 2.08 -16.43
N LEU A 38 -15.97 1.44 -15.25
CA LEU A 38 -15.36 0.12 -15.06
C LEU A 38 -16.01 -0.94 -15.96
N LYS A 39 -17.34 -0.91 -16.09
CA LYS A 39 -18.10 -1.82 -16.98
C LYS A 39 -17.70 -1.68 -18.45
N HIS A 40 -17.29 -0.49 -18.87
CA HIS A 40 -16.87 -0.18 -20.24
C HIS A 40 -15.35 -0.23 -20.44
N GLY A 41 -14.60 -0.87 -19.53
CA GLY A 41 -13.16 -1.14 -19.72
C GLY A 41 -12.24 0.00 -19.29
N ALA A 42 -12.68 0.87 -18.37
CA ALA A 42 -11.75 1.77 -17.68
C ALA A 42 -10.74 0.96 -16.87
N ASP A 43 -9.45 1.23 -17.09
CA ASP A 43 -8.36 0.56 -16.41
C ASP A 43 -8.10 1.22 -15.04
N PRO A 44 -8.32 0.50 -13.92
CA PRO A 44 -8.07 1.04 -12.59
C PRO A 44 -6.57 1.20 -12.28
N ASN A 45 -5.69 0.53 -13.03
CA ASN A 45 -4.25 0.55 -12.86
C ASN A 45 -3.55 1.59 -13.76
N LEU A 46 -4.33 2.35 -14.54
CA LEU A 46 -3.78 3.38 -15.41
C LEU A 46 -2.95 4.37 -14.57
N PRO A 47 -1.65 4.56 -14.88
CA PRO A 47 -0.80 5.47 -14.13
C PRO A 47 -1.31 6.90 -14.30
N LEU A 48 -1.60 7.54 -13.18
CA LEU A 48 -2.07 8.92 -13.12
C LEU A 48 -0.89 9.86 -12.87
N GLY A 49 -1.17 11.17 -12.90
CA GLY A 49 -0.20 12.19 -12.54
C GLY A 49 0.36 11.98 -11.13
N ALA A 50 1.55 12.56 -10.89
CA ALA A 50 2.32 12.37 -9.65
C ALA A 50 1.55 12.71 -8.36
N ALA A 51 0.48 13.50 -8.42
CA ALA A 51 -0.36 13.79 -7.27
C ALA A 51 -1.32 12.64 -6.90
N VAL A 52 -1.81 11.87 -7.88
CA VAL A 52 -2.90 10.90 -7.69
C VAL A 52 -2.41 9.46 -7.76
N HIS A 53 -1.35 9.17 -8.54
CA HIS A 53 -0.74 7.85 -8.73
C HIS A 53 -1.64 6.80 -9.42
N SER A 54 -2.76 6.42 -8.81
CA SER A 54 -3.68 5.38 -9.31
C SER A 54 -5.11 5.65 -8.89
N ALA A 55 -6.09 4.95 -9.49
CA ALA A 55 -7.49 5.05 -9.08
C ALA A 55 -7.69 4.64 -7.61
N LEU A 56 -6.92 3.66 -7.13
CA LEU A 56 -6.96 3.22 -5.73
C LEU A 56 -6.43 4.29 -4.78
N CYS A 57 -5.32 4.97 -5.13
CA CYS A 57 -4.82 6.12 -4.38
C CYS A 57 -5.82 7.30 -4.38
N ALA A 58 -6.55 7.52 -5.49
CA ALA A 58 -7.62 8.53 -5.55
C ALA A 58 -8.75 8.23 -4.55
N ALA A 59 -9.15 6.96 -4.40
CA ALA A 59 -10.19 6.54 -3.46
C ALA A 59 -9.78 6.75 -1.98
N LEU A 60 -8.49 6.66 -1.67
CA LEU A 60 -7.95 6.88 -0.34
C LEU A 60 -7.67 8.35 0.00
N SER A 61 -7.60 9.21 -1.02
CA SER A 61 -7.24 10.62 -0.87
C SER A 61 -8.21 11.39 0.05
N THR A 62 -7.66 12.35 0.79
CA THR A 62 -8.40 13.31 1.62
C THR A 62 -8.91 14.51 0.82
N ALA A 63 -8.38 14.73 -0.40
CA ALA A 63 -8.67 15.91 -1.22
C ALA A 63 -10.11 15.96 -1.79
N TYR A 64 -10.83 14.82 -1.78
CA TYR A 64 -12.04 14.65 -2.56
C TYR A 64 -13.23 14.05 -1.80
N GLY A 65 -13.21 14.07 -0.47
CA GLY A 65 -14.22 13.31 0.28
C GLY A 65 -14.50 13.75 1.69
N TRP A 66 -14.68 15.05 1.91
CA TRP A 66 -15.20 15.56 3.18
C TRP A 66 -16.62 15.03 3.53
N GLU A 67 -17.32 14.37 2.61
CA GLU A 67 -18.72 13.95 2.80
C GLU A 67 -19.00 12.44 2.62
N ARG A 68 -17.99 11.60 2.34
CA ARG A 68 -18.23 10.15 2.13
C ARG A 68 -18.10 9.35 3.43
N PRO A 69 -19.14 8.64 3.89
CA PRO A 69 -19.05 7.69 5.00
C PRO A 69 -18.04 6.58 4.73
N ALA A 70 -17.45 6.02 5.79
CA ALA A 70 -16.49 4.92 5.71
C ALA A 70 -16.97 3.75 4.85
N ALA A 71 -18.23 3.33 5.03
CA ALA A 71 -18.82 2.22 4.30
C ALA A 71 -18.83 2.44 2.77
N GLN A 72 -19.11 3.67 2.31
CA GLN A 72 -19.12 3.98 0.88
C GLN A 72 -17.70 4.01 0.30
N ARG A 73 -16.72 4.50 1.08
CA ARG A 73 -15.30 4.47 0.68
C ARG A 73 -14.78 3.03 0.58
N ILE A 74 -15.15 2.17 1.54
CA ILE A 74 -14.81 0.75 1.53
C ILE A 74 -15.43 0.07 0.31
N ALA A 75 -16.72 0.27 0.06
CA ALA A 75 -17.39 -0.29 -1.11
C ALA A 75 -16.79 0.19 -2.44
N LEU A 76 -16.31 1.44 -2.50
CA LEU A 76 -15.58 1.94 -3.66
C LEU A 76 -14.24 1.21 -3.85
N VAL A 77 -13.48 1.01 -2.78
CA VAL A 77 -12.22 0.24 -2.81
C VAL A 77 -12.49 -1.19 -3.28
N ASP A 78 -13.49 -1.86 -2.71
CA ASP A 78 -13.85 -3.23 -3.11
C ASP A 78 -14.22 -3.31 -4.58
N LYS A 79 -15.03 -2.37 -5.08
CA LYS A 79 -15.40 -2.30 -6.51
C LYS A 79 -14.18 -2.12 -7.43
N LEU A 80 -13.19 -1.33 -7.01
CA LEU A 80 -11.94 -1.17 -7.77
C LEU A 80 -11.12 -2.46 -7.76
N LEU A 81 -11.00 -3.14 -6.62
CA LEU A 81 -10.29 -4.41 -6.50
C LEU A 81 -10.97 -5.51 -7.34
N GLU A 82 -12.30 -5.59 -7.31
CA GLU A 82 -13.10 -6.49 -8.16
C GLU A 82 -12.90 -6.23 -9.66
N ALA A 83 -12.71 -4.96 -10.03
CA ALA A 83 -12.39 -4.55 -11.40
C ALA A 83 -10.91 -4.79 -11.78
N GLY A 84 -10.11 -5.39 -10.89
CA GLY A 84 -8.71 -5.75 -11.15
C GLY A 84 -7.68 -4.70 -10.76
N ALA A 85 -8.02 -3.75 -9.88
CA ALA A 85 -7.04 -2.84 -9.32
C ALA A 85 -5.95 -3.61 -8.56
N ASP A 86 -4.69 -3.34 -8.88
CA ASP A 86 -3.54 -3.96 -8.26
C ASP A 86 -3.13 -3.20 -7.00
N ILE A 87 -3.47 -3.77 -5.84
CA ILE A 87 -3.09 -3.25 -4.53
C ILE A 87 -1.59 -3.36 -4.23
N LEU A 88 -0.87 -4.23 -4.96
CA LEU A 88 0.58 -4.43 -4.82
C LEU A 88 1.39 -3.52 -5.74
N ALA A 89 0.73 -2.74 -6.60
CA ALA A 89 1.41 -1.83 -7.49
C ALA A 89 2.28 -0.82 -6.71
N PRO A 90 3.54 -0.60 -7.13
CA PRO A 90 4.44 0.30 -6.44
C PRO A 90 3.94 1.74 -6.53
N VAL A 91 3.89 2.42 -5.38
CA VAL A 91 3.52 3.83 -5.27
C VAL A 91 4.72 4.63 -4.79
N THR A 92 5.09 5.65 -5.56
CA THR A 92 6.15 6.59 -5.17
C THR A 92 5.65 7.55 -4.10
N LEU A 93 6.36 7.65 -2.99
CA LEU A 93 6.06 8.54 -1.87
C LEU A 93 7.08 9.67 -1.84
N GLY A 94 6.60 10.92 -1.94
CA GLY A 94 7.41 12.14 -1.87
C GLY A 94 8.02 12.60 -3.20
N GLU A 95 8.50 13.84 -3.21
CA GLU A 95 9.18 14.48 -4.36
C GLU A 95 10.65 14.79 -4.01
N GLY A 96 11.55 14.76 -5.01
CA GLY A 96 12.96 15.10 -4.83
C GLY A 96 13.85 13.96 -4.28
N GLN A 97 14.74 14.27 -3.34
CA GLN A 97 15.78 13.35 -2.83
C GLN A 97 15.28 12.35 -1.78
N GLY A 98 14.06 12.51 -1.26
CA GLY A 98 13.43 11.63 -0.27
C GLY A 98 12.43 10.62 -0.85
N LYS A 99 12.60 10.21 -2.12
CA LYS A 99 11.68 9.27 -2.79
C LYS A 99 11.77 7.88 -2.15
N ALA A 100 10.66 7.42 -1.60
CA ALA A 100 10.47 6.03 -1.22
C ALA A 100 9.47 5.36 -2.16
N VAL A 101 9.60 4.06 -2.40
CA VAL A 101 8.59 3.27 -3.11
C VAL A 101 7.91 2.39 -2.09
N GLY A 102 6.60 2.57 -1.92
CA GLY A 102 5.76 1.80 -1.01
C GLY A 102 4.55 1.22 -1.71
N THR A 103 3.58 0.78 -0.91
CA THR A 103 2.28 0.30 -1.39
C THR A 103 1.22 1.39 -1.29
N VAL A 104 0.00 1.09 -1.75
CA VAL A 104 -1.15 1.98 -1.55
C VAL A 104 -1.45 2.22 -0.05
N VAL A 105 -1.13 1.26 0.81
CA VAL A 105 -1.29 1.40 2.27
C VAL A 105 -0.28 2.41 2.81
N ASP A 106 0.97 2.35 2.36
CA ASP A 106 1.99 3.33 2.74
C ASP A 106 1.63 4.74 2.24
N TYR A 107 1.05 4.83 1.04
CA TYR A 107 0.48 6.08 0.54
C TYR A 107 -0.61 6.62 1.46
N ALA A 108 -1.57 5.79 1.87
CA ALA A 108 -2.64 6.18 2.78
C ALA A 108 -2.10 6.72 4.12
N TYR A 109 -1.14 6.01 4.72
CA TYR A 109 -0.48 6.48 5.95
C TYR A 109 0.24 7.80 5.75
N ASN A 110 0.93 7.97 4.62
CA ASN A 110 1.64 9.21 4.30
C ASN A 110 0.67 10.40 4.18
N ILE A 111 -0.42 10.26 3.40
CA ILE A 111 -1.39 11.37 3.22
C ILE A 111 -2.14 11.69 4.52
N TYR A 112 -2.44 10.69 5.37
CA TYR A 112 -3.13 10.93 6.64
C TYR A 112 -2.21 11.55 7.69
N ALA A 113 -0.91 11.28 7.62
CA ALA A 113 0.08 11.92 8.48
C ALA A 113 0.30 13.40 8.14
N GLN A 114 0.05 13.81 6.88
CA GLN A 114 0.13 15.23 6.48
C GLN A 114 -0.95 16.10 7.15
N ASP A 115 -2.09 15.50 7.53
CA ASP A 115 -3.10 16.17 8.34
C ASP A 115 -2.64 16.23 9.80
N TRP A 116 -1.80 17.22 10.11
CA TRP A 116 -1.21 17.41 11.44
C TRP A 116 -2.28 17.49 12.53
N ARG A 117 -3.40 18.15 12.25
CA ARG A 117 -4.49 18.39 13.21
C ARG A 117 -5.06 17.08 13.71
N ILE A 118 -5.40 16.15 12.81
CA ILE A 118 -5.99 14.87 13.18
C ILE A 118 -4.93 13.87 13.67
N SER A 119 -3.74 13.87 13.07
CA SER A 119 -2.70 12.88 13.37
C SER A 119 -1.98 13.09 14.72
N HIS A 120 -1.82 14.35 15.16
CA HIS A 120 -1.02 14.68 16.36
C HIS A 120 -1.85 15.16 17.55
N THR A 121 -3.15 15.37 17.37
CA THR A 121 -4.03 15.72 18.49
C THR A 121 -4.58 14.45 19.15
N LEU A 122 -4.66 14.46 20.48
CA LEU A 122 -5.31 13.39 21.24
C LEU A 122 -6.78 13.26 20.82
N TYR A 123 -7.25 12.03 20.66
CA TYR A 123 -8.58 11.72 20.14
C TYR A 123 -9.72 12.44 20.86
N HIS A 124 -9.67 12.51 22.20
CA HIS A 124 -10.72 13.15 23.01
C HIS A 124 -10.73 14.69 22.91
N THR A 125 -9.70 15.30 22.34
CA THR A 125 -9.61 16.76 22.10
C THR A 125 -10.13 17.14 20.70
N LEU A 126 -10.42 16.15 19.85
CA LEU A 126 -11.00 16.37 18.53
C LEU A 126 -12.51 16.68 18.65
N SER A 127 -13.00 17.57 17.79
CA SER A 127 -14.43 17.80 17.60
C SER A 127 -15.13 16.55 17.04
N ALA A 128 -16.46 16.47 17.14
CA ALA A 128 -17.21 15.32 16.65
C ALA A 128 -16.95 15.02 15.16
N ALA A 129 -16.88 16.06 14.33
CA ALA A 129 -16.55 15.91 12.90
C ALA A 129 -15.11 15.41 12.68
N GLU A 130 -14.13 15.92 13.43
CA GLU A 130 -12.74 15.44 13.34
C GLU A 130 -12.60 13.98 13.82
N GLN A 131 -13.35 13.59 14.86
CA GLN A 131 -13.41 12.20 15.33
C GLN A 131 -14.01 11.28 14.26
N GLU A 132 -15.07 11.70 13.56
CA GLU A 132 -15.66 10.94 12.47
C GLU A 132 -14.67 10.75 11.30
N VAL A 133 -13.91 11.78 10.96
CA VAL A 133 -12.84 11.68 9.95
C VAL A 133 -11.74 10.73 10.42
N PHE A 134 -11.32 10.80 11.69
CA PHE A 134 -10.33 9.90 12.26
C PHE A 134 -10.80 8.43 12.18
N GLN A 135 -12.03 8.15 12.63
CA GLN A 135 -12.62 6.81 12.59
C GLN A 135 -12.75 6.29 11.16
N THR A 136 -13.20 7.14 10.23
CA THR A 136 -13.32 6.78 8.81
C THR A 136 -11.98 6.40 8.21
N ARG A 137 -10.92 7.18 8.48
CA ARG A 137 -9.56 6.87 8.04
C ARG A 137 -9.04 5.58 8.66
N GLN A 138 -9.28 5.36 9.95
CA GLN A 138 -8.85 4.14 10.62
C GLN A 138 -9.56 2.89 10.04
N SER A 139 -10.87 2.94 9.86
CA SER A 139 -11.64 1.84 9.27
C SER A 139 -11.17 1.53 7.85
N LEU A 140 -10.87 2.56 7.06
CA LEU A 140 -10.35 2.38 5.71
C LEU A 140 -8.94 1.78 5.71
N LEU A 141 -8.04 2.21 6.61
CA LEU A 141 -6.71 1.62 6.79
C LEU A 141 -6.77 0.15 7.18
N GLU A 142 -7.66 -0.20 8.11
CA GLU A 142 -7.87 -1.60 8.53
C GLU A 142 -8.33 -2.46 7.34
N HIS A 143 -9.32 -1.98 6.56
CA HIS A 143 -9.83 -2.66 5.37
C HIS A 143 -8.76 -2.87 4.29
N ILE A 144 -8.05 -1.82 3.88
CA ILE A 144 -7.02 -1.96 2.83
C ILE A 144 -5.83 -2.81 3.31
N SER A 145 -5.51 -2.80 4.60
CA SER A 145 -4.44 -3.63 5.16
C SER A 145 -4.81 -5.11 5.14
N GLU A 146 -6.09 -5.44 5.36
CA GLU A 146 -6.62 -6.79 5.21
C GLU A 146 -6.56 -7.24 3.74
N LYS A 147 -7.08 -6.43 2.81
CA LYS A 147 -7.02 -6.72 1.36
C LYS A 147 -5.58 -6.88 0.85
N LEU A 148 -4.65 -6.03 1.31
CA LEU A 148 -3.24 -6.12 0.96
C LEU A 148 -2.67 -7.48 1.41
N ARG A 149 -2.92 -7.86 2.66
CA ARG A 149 -2.44 -9.13 3.23
C ARG A 149 -3.01 -10.33 2.51
N GLU A 150 -4.32 -10.37 2.24
CA GLU A 150 -4.96 -11.44 1.47
C GLU A 150 -4.26 -11.59 0.11
N ARG A 151 -4.03 -10.47 -0.58
CA ARG A 151 -3.38 -10.47 -1.89
C ARG A 151 -1.92 -10.94 -1.84
N ILE A 152 -1.18 -10.54 -0.79
CA ILE A 152 0.20 -11.00 -0.56
C ILE A 152 0.23 -12.50 -0.27
N ILE A 153 -0.63 -13.02 0.59
CA ILE A 153 -0.70 -14.46 0.90
C ILE A 153 -0.98 -15.27 -0.37
N LEU A 154 -1.91 -14.80 -1.21
CA LEU A 154 -2.18 -15.43 -2.50
C LEU A 154 -0.95 -15.42 -3.41
N LYS A 155 -0.21 -14.31 -3.43
CA LYS A 155 1.00 -14.19 -4.26
C LYS A 155 2.16 -15.04 -3.73
N GLU A 156 2.35 -15.10 -2.42
CA GLU A 156 3.38 -15.95 -1.80
C GLU A 156 3.12 -17.44 -2.03
N LYS A 157 1.86 -17.88 -2.15
CA LYS A 157 1.51 -19.27 -2.50
C LYS A 157 1.92 -19.66 -3.93
N GLU A 158 2.11 -18.70 -4.82
CA GLU A 158 2.61 -18.97 -6.17
C GLU A 158 4.12 -19.31 -6.17
N TRP A 159 4.83 -19.03 -5.07
CA TRP A 159 6.27 -19.27 -4.93
C TRP A 159 6.59 -20.53 -4.14
N ASP A 160 7.82 -21.02 -4.30
CA ASP A 160 8.37 -22.09 -3.47
C ASP A 160 8.50 -21.60 -2.02
N GLN A 161 7.78 -22.29 -1.13
CA GLN A 161 7.68 -21.92 0.29
C GLN A 161 9.01 -22.06 1.03
N GLU A 162 9.84 -23.03 0.65
CA GLU A 162 11.11 -23.29 1.32
C GLU A 162 12.17 -22.26 0.89
N GLU A 163 12.16 -21.85 -0.37
CA GLU A 163 12.98 -20.72 -0.82
C GLU A 163 12.55 -19.40 -0.16
N LEU A 164 11.24 -19.16 -0.06
CA LEU A 164 10.67 -17.98 0.60
C LEU A 164 11.09 -17.91 2.08
N ARG A 165 10.92 -19.01 2.82
CA ARG A 165 11.32 -19.12 4.23
C ARG A 165 12.81 -18.85 4.42
N ARG A 166 13.66 -19.45 3.59
CA ARG A 166 15.12 -19.22 3.63
C ARG A 166 15.48 -17.77 3.31
N ALA A 167 14.80 -17.13 2.37
CA ALA A 167 14.99 -15.72 2.05
C ALA A 167 14.61 -14.80 3.23
N LYS A 168 13.48 -15.07 3.90
CA LYS A 168 13.02 -14.33 5.09
C LYS A 168 14.04 -14.41 6.23
N ILE A 169 14.55 -15.61 6.54
CA ILE A 169 15.55 -15.83 7.59
C ILE A 169 16.88 -15.15 7.26
N ARG A 170 17.35 -15.22 6.00
CA ARG A 170 18.63 -14.64 5.57
C ARG A 170 18.70 -13.13 5.79
N ILE A 171 17.58 -12.42 5.64
CA ILE A 171 17.49 -10.97 5.91
C ILE A 171 17.65 -10.64 7.40
N VAL A 172 17.22 -11.50 8.32
CA VAL A 172 17.40 -11.25 9.77
C VAL A 172 18.88 -11.32 10.17
N ILE A 173 19.62 -12.27 9.60
CA ILE A 173 21.04 -12.46 9.88
C ILE A 173 21.88 -11.26 9.39
N PHE A 174 21.46 -10.62 8.28
CA PHE A 174 22.17 -9.45 7.73
C PHE A 174 21.76 -8.11 8.37
N VAL A 175 20.59 -8.01 9.01
CA VAL A 175 20.08 -6.74 9.58
C VAL A 175 20.36 -6.61 11.09
N PHE A 176 20.57 -7.73 11.80
CA PHE A 176 21.08 -7.73 13.17
C PHE A 176 22.53 -8.26 13.16
N PRO A 177 23.56 -7.43 13.34
CA PRO A 177 24.85 -7.97 13.71
C PRO A 177 24.67 -8.56 15.11
N VAL A 178 24.66 -9.89 15.20
CA VAL A 178 24.86 -10.56 16.47
C VAL A 178 26.21 -10.06 16.98
N CYS A 179 26.19 -9.29 18.08
CA CYS A 179 27.40 -9.01 18.84
C CYS A 179 27.93 -10.36 19.34
N GLY A 180 28.89 -10.94 18.64
CA GLY A 180 29.51 -12.20 19.06
C GLY A 180 30.30 -12.92 17.97
N ALA A 181 31.57 -12.54 17.86
CA ALA A 181 32.71 -13.31 17.35
C ALA A 181 32.87 -13.49 15.81
N GLY A 182 33.98 -12.92 15.32
CA GLY A 182 34.83 -13.62 14.34
C GLY A 182 34.85 -13.07 12.91
N ASN A 183 35.84 -12.22 12.63
CA ASN A 183 36.31 -11.73 11.34
C ASN A 183 36.08 -12.65 10.11
N SER A 184 35.47 -12.08 9.06
CA SER A 184 36.08 -12.07 7.73
C SER A 184 35.59 -10.88 6.94
N ALA A 185 36.50 -9.92 6.79
CA ALA A 185 36.36 -8.82 5.86
C ALA A 185 36.26 -9.37 4.43
N VAL A 186 35.24 -8.95 3.69
CA VAL A 186 35.29 -8.99 2.23
C VAL A 186 35.24 -7.54 1.76
N HIS A 187 36.37 -7.13 1.21
CA HIS A 187 36.67 -5.80 0.71
C HIS A 187 35.71 -5.37 -0.40
N THR A 188 35.13 -4.19 -0.23
CA THR A 188 34.55 -3.35 -1.29
C THR A 188 35.70 -2.85 -2.17
N HIS A 189 35.80 -3.35 -3.40
CA HIS A 189 36.59 -2.70 -4.45
C HIS A 189 35.68 -1.79 -5.26
N VAL A 190 35.84 -0.48 -5.05
CA VAL A 190 35.35 0.58 -5.93
C VAL A 190 36.22 0.59 -7.18
N SER A 191 35.62 0.42 -8.36
CA SER A 191 36.21 0.87 -9.61
C SER A 191 35.20 1.77 -10.31
N LYS A 192 35.67 2.97 -10.67
CA LYS A 192 35.03 3.89 -11.60
C LYS A 192 34.94 3.20 -12.95
N ASP A 193 33.77 3.19 -13.56
CA ASP A 193 33.53 3.62 -14.93
C ASP A 193 32.02 3.56 -15.21
N GLY A 194 31.52 4.59 -15.89
CA GLY A 194 30.10 4.78 -16.13
C GLY A 194 29.60 3.87 -17.23
N GLU A 195 28.63 3.02 -16.88
CA GLU A 195 27.61 2.41 -17.74
C GLU A 195 26.84 1.42 -16.87
N SER A 196 25.59 1.72 -16.51
CA SER A 196 24.77 0.80 -15.71
C SER A 196 23.66 0.19 -16.56
N HIS A 197 24.02 -0.79 -17.38
CA HIS A 197 23.09 -1.83 -17.80
C HIS A 197 23.11 -2.95 -16.74
N HIS A 198 21.90 -3.32 -16.29
CA HIS A 198 21.46 -4.51 -15.55
C HIS A 198 22.50 -5.50 -14.99
N LEU A 199 22.39 -5.83 -13.68
CA LEU A 199 22.14 -7.19 -13.14
C LEU A 199 22.10 -7.15 -11.59
N GLU A 200 21.01 -7.62 -10.97
CA GLU A 200 21.10 -8.37 -9.69
C GLU A 200 20.15 -9.58 -9.79
N GLU A 201 20.72 -10.71 -10.16
CA GLU A 201 20.11 -12.04 -10.12
C GLU A 201 19.96 -12.53 -8.66
N GLY A 202 18.80 -13.11 -8.32
CA GLY A 202 18.71 -14.09 -7.23
C GLY A 202 18.13 -13.68 -5.87
N ARG A 203 17.41 -12.56 -5.73
CA ARG A 203 16.60 -12.30 -4.51
C ARG A 203 15.15 -12.75 -4.76
N LEU A 204 14.65 -13.74 -4.03
CA LEU A 204 13.20 -13.97 -3.99
C LEU A 204 12.53 -12.69 -3.48
N PRO A 205 11.66 -12.05 -4.26
CA PRO A 205 11.10 -10.75 -3.91
C PRO A 205 9.93 -10.94 -2.95
N PHE A 206 10.18 -11.25 -1.68
CA PHE A 206 9.07 -11.32 -0.73
C PHE A 206 8.64 -9.94 -0.23
N PHE A 207 7.38 -9.83 0.13
CA PHE A 207 6.82 -8.58 0.61
C PHE A 207 7.23 -8.36 2.06
N LYS A 208 8.03 -7.32 2.31
CA LYS A 208 8.41 -6.93 3.67
C LYS A 208 7.47 -5.84 4.18
N TYR A 209 6.49 -6.21 4.99
CA TYR A 209 5.45 -5.31 5.50
C TYR A 209 4.99 -5.73 6.90
N CYS A 210 4.32 -4.82 7.61
CA CYS A 210 3.71 -5.11 8.90
C CYS A 210 2.45 -5.96 8.72
N TYR A 211 2.45 -7.16 9.30
CA TYR A 211 1.32 -8.07 9.33
C TYR A 211 0.17 -7.62 10.25
N GLN A 212 0.09 -6.36 10.67
CA GLN A 212 -1.16 -5.86 11.24
C GLN A 212 -1.67 -4.70 10.40
N CYS A 213 -0.83 -3.69 10.21
CA CYS A 213 -1.24 -2.42 9.60
C CYS A 213 -0.79 -2.23 8.14
N GLY A 214 -0.23 -3.25 7.50
CA GLY A 214 0.15 -3.18 6.08
C GLY A 214 1.37 -2.31 5.74
N ARG A 215 1.86 -1.48 6.68
CA ARG A 215 2.99 -0.57 6.44
C ARG A 215 4.29 -1.29 6.11
N SER A 216 4.97 -0.83 5.08
CA SER A 216 6.30 -1.27 4.65
C SER A 216 7.34 -0.14 4.70
N VAL A 217 6.92 1.12 4.53
CA VAL A 217 7.80 2.29 4.47
C VAL A 217 7.74 3.13 5.76
N GLY A 218 8.89 3.64 6.19
CA GLY A 218 9.00 4.53 7.35
C GLY A 218 8.72 3.83 8.69
N VAL A 219 8.90 2.51 8.75
CA VAL A 219 8.75 1.69 9.96
C VAL A 219 9.91 0.71 10.12
N GLN A 220 10.29 0.46 11.36
CA GLN A 220 11.18 -0.64 11.69
C GLN A 220 10.36 -1.91 11.88
N LEU A 221 10.64 -2.93 11.08
CA LEU A 221 9.93 -4.21 11.10
C LEU A 221 10.71 -5.25 11.90
N SER A 222 10.05 -5.85 12.88
CA SER A 222 10.55 -6.93 13.73
C SER A 222 9.91 -8.25 13.35
N LEU A 223 10.72 -9.28 13.10
CA LEU A 223 10.25 -10.62 12.76
C LEU A 223 9.74 -11.35 14.01
N CYS A 224 8.74 -12.22 13.83
CA CYS A 224 8.31 -13.15 14.88
C CYS A 224 9.44 -14.13 15.22
N THR A 225 9.80 -14.20 16.50
CA THR A 225 10.88 -15.07 17.00
C THR A 225 10.51 -16.55 17.09
N ARG A 226 9.23 -16.91 16.82
CA ARG A 226 8.75 -18.29 16.86
C ARG A 226 8.73 -18.92 15.47
N CYS A 227 7.96 -18.34 14.55
CA CYS A 227 7.79 -18.91 13.21
C CYS A 227 8.76 -18.36 12.17
N HIS A 228 9.34 -17.17 12.40
CA HIS A 228 10.16 -16.43 11.43
C HIS A 228 9.46 -16.08 10.10
N GLU A 229 8.13 -16.10 10.05
CA GLU A 229 7.35 -15.85 8.83
C GLU A 229 6.75 -14.44 8.74
N VAL A 230 6.48 -13.82 9.89
CA VAL A 230 5.62 -12.64 10.04
C VAL A 230 6.39 -11.46 10.62
N PHE A 231 6.25 -10.28 10.02
CA PHE A 231 6.85 -9.03 10.52
C PHE A 231 5.82 -8.11 11.19
N THR A 232 6.25 -7.34 12.19
CA THR A 232 5.42 -6.35 12.90
C THR A 232 6.17 -5.05 13.11
N CYS A 233 5.51 -3.90 12.99
CA CYS A 233 6.18 -2.59 13.10
C CYS A 233 6.21 -1.98 14.52
N SER A 234 5.45 -2.55 15.45
CA SER A 234 5.32 -2.03 16.82
C SER A 234 4.80 -3.12 17.75
N GLU A 235 5.02 -2.94 19.06
CA GLU A 235 4.46 -3.84 20.08
C GLU A 235 2.92 -3.86 20.07
N THR A 236 2.29 -2.74 19.68
CA THR A 236 0.82 -2.70 19.49
C THR A 236 0.37 -3.59 18.34
N CYS A 237 1.04 -3.51 17.18
CA CYS A 237 0.76 -4.37 16.03
C CYS A 237 1.04 -5.84 16.33
N LYS A 238 2.11 -6.13 17.07
CA LYS A 238 2.47 -7.48 17.51
C LYS A 238 1.41 -8.09 18.42
N LYS A 239 0.93 -7.37 19.43
CA LYS A 239 -0.13 -7.86 20.32
C LYS A 239 -1.45 -8.07 19.58
N LYS A 240 -1.88 -7.12 18.73
CA LYS A 240 -3.12 -7.23 17.96
C LYS A 240 -3.07 -8.39 16.96
N SER A 241 -2.02 -8.46 16.13
CA SER A 241 -1.88 -9.54 15.15
C SER A 241 -1.81 -10.91 15.81
N TRP A 242 -1.11 -11.05 16.95
CA TRP A 242 -1.08 -12.27 17.74
C TRP A 242 -2.47 -12.68 18.22
N ALA A 243 -3.24 -11.75 18.79
CA ALA A 243 -4.56 -12.03 19.33
C ALA A 243 -5.59 -12.40 18.24
N GLU A 244 -5.57 -11.70 17.11
CA GLU A 244 -6.60 -11.82 16.07
C GLU A 244 -6.37 -12.99 15.11
N ARG A 245 -5.11 -13.30 14.74
CA ARG A 245 -4.79 -14.21 13.63
C ARG A 245 -3.56 -15.06 13.89
N HIS A 246 -2.43 -14.40 14.14
CA HIS A 246 -1.11 -15.02 14.08
C HIS A 246 -0.91 -16.13 15.11
N ARG A 247 -1.58 -16.11 16.27
CA ARG A 247 -1.49 -17.20 17.26
C ARG A 247 -1.90 -18.58 16.69
N GLN A 248 -2.82 -18.62 15.73
CA GLN A 248 -3.29 -19.87 15.11
C GLN A 248 -2.43 -20.28 13.90
N GLU A 249 -1.80 -19.30 13.26
CA GLU A 249 -0.98 -19.47 12.05
C GLU A 249 0.50 -19.73 12.35
N CYS A 250 0.96 -19.40 13.56
CA CYS A 250 2.37 -19.44 13.99
C CYS A 250 2.92 -20.86 14.15
#